data_AF-A0A2N2U0Q2-F1
#
_entry.id   AF-A0A2N2U0Q2-F1
#
_cell.length_a   1.000
_cell.length_b   1.000
_cell.length_c   1.000
_cell.angle_alpha   90.00
_cell.angle_beta   90.00
_cell.angle_gamma   90.00
#
_symmetry.space_group_name_H-M   'P 1'
#
loop_
_entity.id
_entity.type
_entity.pdbx_description
1 polymer ?
#
loop_
_entity_poly.entity_id
_entity_poly.type
_entity_poly.pdbx_seq_one_letter_code
_entity_poly.pdbx_strand_id
1 'polypeptide(L)' 'MSRILGIDPGLRLTGFGVIEQTGQKLAYVASGVIKSGEGSLPQRLGV' A
#
# COMPACT_ATOMS: atom_id res chain seq x y z
N MET A 1 3.01 14.97 -14.11
CA MET A 1 1.95 14.31 -13.33
C MET A 1 2.56 13.05 -12.76
N SER A 2 2.47 12.84 -11.45
CA SER A 2 3.11 11.70 -10.77
C SER A 2 2.08 10.97 -9.90
N ARG A 3 2.10 9.65 -9.91
CA ARG A 3 1.37 8.84 -8.93
C ARG A 3 2.28 8.44 -7.80
N ILE A 4 1.82 8.65 -6.58
CA ILE A 4 2.57 8.39 -5.36
C ILE A 4 1.83 7.29 -4.60
N LEU A 5 2.54 6.23 -4.28
CA LEU A 5 2.08 5.12 -3.46
C LEU A 5 2.73 5.23 -2.08
N GLY A 6 1.93 5.50 -1.05
CA GLY A 6 2.33 5.35 0.34
C GLY A 6 2.04 3.94 0.83
N ILE A 7 2.99 3.34 1.56
CA ILE A 7 2.88 2.00 2.14
C ILE A 7 3.09 2.10 3.65
N ASP A 8 2.19 1.47 4.42
CA ASP A 8 2.31 1.24 5.86
C ASP A 8 2.38 -0.28 6.10
N PRO A 9 3.59 -0.85 6.16
CA PRO A 9 3.77 -2.30 6.15
C PRO A 9 3.48 -2.92 7.52
N GLY A 10 2.72 -4.03 7.52
CA GLY A 10 2.51 -4.85 8.70
C GLY A 10 2.54 -6.34 8.39
N LEU A 11 2.83 -7.18 9.40
CA LEU A 11 3.02 -8.63 9.22
C LEU A 11 1.76 -9.38 8.77
N ARG A 12 0.59 -8.81 9.01
CA ARG A 12 -0.75 -9.34 8.69
C ARG A 12 -1.56 -8.38 7.83
N LEU A 13 -1.46 -7.08 8.13
CA LEU A 13 -2.21 -6.01 7.48
C LEU A 13 -1.21 -4.97 6.99
N THR A 14 -1.17 -4.71 5.69
CA THR A 14 -0.37 -3.64 5.08
C THR A 14 -1.31 -2.60 4.50
N GLY A 15 -1.28 -1.39 5.06
CA GLY A 15 -2.02 -0.26 4.54
C GLY A 15 -1.37 0.29 3.27
N PHE A 16 -2.18 0.81 2.35
CA PHE A 16 -1.69 1.57 1.21
C PHE A 16 -2.59 2.77 0.90
N GLY A 17 -1.99 3.80 0.33
CA GLY A 17 -2.69 4.97 -0.19
C GLY A 17 -2.05 5.43 -1.49
N VAL A 18 -2.89 5.82 -2.45
CA VAL A 18 -2.46 6.33 -3.76
C VAL A 18 -3.03 7.73 -3.94
N ILE A 19 -2.14 8.66 -4.29
CA ILE A 19 -2.50 10.01 -4.70
C ILE A 19 -1.86 10.34 -6.04
N GLU A 20 -2.49 11.27 -6.76
CA GLU A 20 -1.95 11.85 -7.97
C GLU A 20 -1.53 13.30 -7.71
N GLN A 21 -0.31 13.64 -8.11
CA GLN A 21 0.24 14.99 -7.96
C GLN A 21 0.36 15.68 -9.31
N THR A 22 -0.25 16.87 -9.39
CA THR A 22 -0.12 17.80 -10.53
C THR A 22 0.33 19.16 -10.00
N GLY A 23 1.63 19.44 -10.12
CA GLY A 23 2.25 20.60 -9.49
C GLY A 23 2.11 20.54 -7.98
N GLN A 24 1.46 21.55 -7.39
CA GLN A 24 1.18 21.62 -5.94
C GLN A 24 -0.18 20.99 -5.56
N LYS A 25 -0.98 20.54 -6.53
CA LYS A 25 -2.29 19.92 -6.26
C LYS A 25 -2.13 18.42 -6.06
N LEU A 26 -2.79 17.91 -5.03
CA LEU A 26 -2.91 16.48 -4.74
C LEU A 26 -4.37 16.05 -4.94
N ALA A 27 -4.57 14.90 -5.56
CA ALA A 27 -5.86 14.26 -5.73
C ALA A 27 -5.82 12.84 -5.14
N TYR A 28 -6.85 12.48 -4.37
CA TYR A 28 -7.06 11.10 -3.92
C TYR A 28 -7.34 10.20 -5.11
N VAL A 29 -6.72 9.02 -5.13
CA VAL A 29 -6.99 7.98 -6.14
C VAL A 29 -7.61 6.75 -5.48
N ALA A 30 -6.93 6.18 -4.48
CA ALA A 30 -7.39 4.98 -3.78
C ALA A 30 -6.68 4.84 -2.43
N SER A 31 -7.28 4.10 -1.52
CA SER A 31 -6.60 3.56 -0.33
C SER A 31 -7.18 2.21 0.03
N GLY A 32 -6.46 1.45 0.84
CA GLY A 32 -6.92 0.15 1.29
C GLY A 32 -5.94 -0.55 2.23
N VAL A 33 -6.28 -1.78 2.56
CA VAL A 33 -5.47 -2.68 3.38
C VAL A 33 -5.35 -4.02 2.68
N ILE A 34 -4.12 -4.47 2.52
CA ILE A 34 -3.80 -5.82 2.03
C ILE A 34 -3.67 -6.73 3.25
N LYS A 35 -4.43 -7.83 3.24
CA LYS A 35 -4.31 -8.88 4.26
C LYS A 35 -3.34 -9.96 3.74
N SER A 36 -2.18 -10.09 4.36
CA SER A 36 -1.32 -11.25 4.09
C SER A 36 -2.01 -12.45 4.74
N GLY A 37 -2.33 -13.46 3.93
CA GLY A 37 -3.20 -14.58 4.31
C GLY A 37 -2.69 -15.44 5.47
N GLU A 38 -3.02 -16.73 5.47
CA GLU A 38 -2.54 -17.64 6.52
C GLU A 38 -1.19 -18.27 6.18
N GLY A 39 -0.56 -18.91 7.17
CA GLY A 39 0.73 -19.57 7.03
C GLY A 39 1.86 -18.93 7.87
N SER A 40 3.06 -19.48 7.77
CA SER A 40 4.26 -18.98 8.45
C SER A 40 4.73 -17.64 7.86
N LEU A 41 5.63 -16.95 8.56
CA LEU A 41 6.15 -15.67 8.07
C LEU A 41 6.85 -15.77 6.69
N PRO A 42 7.74 -16.76 6.43
CA PRO A 42 8.33 -16.95 5.10
C PRO A 42 7.28 -17.13 4.00
N GLN A 43 6.28 -18.00 4.25
CA GLN A 43 5.18 -18.24 3.32
C GLN A 43 4.43 -16.96 2.95
N ARG A 44 4.11 -16.11 3.94
CA ARG A 44 3.42 -14.83 3.69
C ARG A 44 4.29 -13.79 3.00
N LEU A 45 5.63 -13.89 3.14
CA LEU A 45 6.58 -13.03 2.44
C LEU A 45 6.95 -13.55 1.04
N GLY A 46 6.51 -14.76 0.67
CA GLY A 46 6.83 -15.39 -0.61
C GLY A 46 8.30 -15.82 -0.71
N VAL A 47 8.94 -16.13 0.42
CA VAL A 47 10.35 -16.57 0.52
C VAL A 47 10.48 -17.96 1.11
#